data_AF-A0A661HNC5-F1
#
_entry.id   AF-A0A661HNC5-F1
#
_cell.length_a   1.000
_cell.length_b   1.000
_cell.length_c   1.000
_cell.angle_alpha   90.00
_cell.angle_beta   90.00
_cell.angle_gamma   90.00
#
_symmetry.space_group_name_H-M   'P 1'
#
loop_
_entity.id
_entity.type
_entity.pdbx_description
1 polymer ?
#
loop_
_entity_poly.entity_id
_entity_poly.type
_entity_poly.pdbx_seq_one_letter_code
_entity_poly.pdbx_strand_id
1 'polypeptide(L)'
;MSLSTNEILYRISKALKLSEEELLQTYALENFPMDAKGLKSLLARRQDKHFKACSYEELGVFLDGLVSLKRGPSPKKEEPKEALSLSNNLILKKLRIAAELKEAEIEIIFSLADITLSKQQLS
;
A
#
# COMPACT_ATOMS: atom_id res chain seq x y z
N MET A 1 19.02 5.18 1.39
CA MET A 1 18.18 5.58 0.23
C MET A 1 16.73 5.59 0.71
N SER A 2 16.05 6.73 0.60
CA SER A 2 14.60 6.78 0.83
C SER A 2 13.88 6.23 -0.40
N LEU A 3 12.90 5.35 -0.19
CA LEU A 3 12.02 4.84 -1.24
C LEU A 3 11.03 5.93 -1.64
N SER A 4 10.78 6.07 -2.95
CA SER A 4 9.68 6.89 -3.44
C SER A 4 8.34 6.16 -3.37
N THR A 5 7.26 6.93 -3.34
CA THR A 5 5.88 6.44 -3.40
C THR A 5 5.63 5.51 -4.59
N ASN A 6 6.12 5.86 -5.79
CA ASN A 6 6.05 5.00 -6.97
C ASN A 6 6.76 3.65 -6.75
N GLU A 7 7.94 3.65 -6.11
CA GLU A 7 8.68 2.41 -5.84
C GLU A 7 7.95 1.54 -4.80
N ILE A 8 7.34 2.16 -3.79
CA ILE A 8 6.53 1.45 -2.79
C ILE A 8 5.33 0.77 -3.48
N LEU A 9 4.56 1.54 -4.27
CA LEU A 9 3.43 1.03 -5.05
C LEU A 9 3.85 -0.13 -5.95
N TYR A 10 4.91 0.05 -6.73
CA TYR A 10 5.43 -0.96 -7.64
C TYR A 10 5.88 -2.22 -6.91
N ARG A 11 6.65 -2.09 -5.82
CA ARG A 11 7.16 -3.24 -5.05
C ARG A 11 6.02 -4.02 -4.40
N ILE A 12 5.02 -3.36 -3.84
CA ILE A 12 3.85 -4.04 -3.26
C ILE A 12 3.06 -4.78 -4.35
N SER A 13 2.78 -4.11 -5.48
CA SER A 13 2.11 -4.73 -6.63
C SER A 13 2.83 -6.01 -7.07
N LYS A 14 4.16 -5.98 -7.19
CA LYS A 14 4.96 -7.15 -7.58
C LYS A 14 5.01 -8.22 -6.51
N ALA A 15 5.19 -7.86 -5.24
CA ALA A 15 5.26 -8.81 -4.13
C ALA A 15 3.94 -9.60 -4.00
N LEU A 16 2.81 -8.92 -4.16
CA LEU A 16 1.48 -9.52 -4.06
C LEU A 16 0.93 -10.04 -5.39
N LYS A 17 1.71 -9.95 -6.47
CA LYS A 17 1.34 -10.35 -7.83
C LYS A 17 0.00 -9.76 -8.30
N LEU A 18 -0.26 -8.49 -7.96
CA LEU A 18 -1.51 -7.82 -8.33
C LEU A 18 -1.56 -7.55 -9.84
N SER A 19 -2.67 -7.93 -10.46
CA SER A 19 -3.02 -7.59 -11.83
C SER A 19 -3.41 -6.11 -11.99
N GLU A 20 -3.42 -5.61 -13.22
CA GLU A 20 -3.89 -4.25 -13.52
C GLU A 20 -5.35 -4.05 -13.07
N GLU A 21 -6.19 -5.07 -13.23
CA GLU A 21 -7.59 -5.06 -12.80
C GLU A 21 -7.73 -4.97 -11.29
N GLU A 22 -6.99 -5.79 -10.52
CA GLU A 22 -6.98 -5.73 -9.06
C GLU A 22 -6.47 -4.37 -8.55
N LEU A 23 -5.44 -3.82 -9.19
CA LEU A 23 -4.93 -2.49 -8.84
C LEU A 23 -6.00 -1.41 -9.08
N LEU A 24 -6.67 -1.41 -10.23
CA LEU A 24 -7.78 -0.47 -10.47
C LEU A 24 -8.92 -0.68 -9.47
N GLN A 25 -9.21 -1.94 -9.12
CA GLN A 25 -10.22 -2.27 -8.12
C GLN A 25 -9.88 -1.69 -6.74
N THR A 26 -8.60 -1.66 -6.33
CA THR A 26 -8.23 -1.01 -5.05
C THR A 26 -8.64 0.46 -5.01
N TYR A 27 -8.39 1.23 -6.08
CA TYR A 27 -8.80 2.63 -6.16
C TYR A 27 -10.32 2.79 -6.21
N ALA A 28 -11.01 1.89 -6.92
CA ALA A 28 -12.47 1.91 -7.03
C ALA A 28 -13.17 1.66 -5.69
N LEU A 29 -12.62 0.78 -4.84
CA LEU A 29 -13.17 0.49 -3.49
C LEU A 29 -13.20 1.73 -2.58
N GLU A 30 -12.27 2.66 -2.80
CA GLU A 30 -12.15 3.91 -2.04
C GLU A 30 -12.80 5.10 -2.77
N ASN A 31 -13.58 4.84 -3.83
CA ASN A 31 -14.22 5.85 -4.69
C ASN A 31 -13.22 6.85 -5.31
N PHE A 32 -11.97 6.43 -5.52
CA PHE A 32 -10.97 7.27 -6.16
C PHE A 32 -10.96 7.04 -7.67
N PRO A 33 -11.12 8.10 -8.50
CA PRO A 33 -11.13 7.97 -9.95
C PRO A 33 -9.72 7.67 -10.48
N MET A 34 -9.44 6.40 -10.76
CA MET A 34 -8.21 5.94 -11.39
C MET A 34 -8.52 5.20 -12.69
N ASP A 35 -7.84 5.56 -13.78
CA ASP A 35 -7.93 4.88 -15.07
C ASP A 35 -6.67 4.04 -15.36
N ALA A 36 -6.77 3.14 -16.34
CA ALA A 36 -5.67 2.26 -16.74
C ALA A 36 -4.42 3.05 -17.18
N LYS A 37 -4.62 4.21 -17.84
CA LYS A 37 -3.53 5.06 -18.30
C LYS A 37 -2.81 5.75 -17.13
N GLY A 38 -3.56 6.27 -16.17
CA GLY A 38 -3.05 6.85 -14.94
C GLY A 38 -2.26 5.83 -14.14
N LEU A 39 -2.81 4.63 -13.94
CA LEU A 39 -2.13 3.54 -13.25
C LEU A 39 -0.80 3.15 -13.94
N LYS A 40 -0.80 3.00 -15.27
CA LYS A 40 0.44 2.73 -16.04
C LYS A 40 1.46 3.84 -15.88
N SER A 41 1.02 5.09 -15.80
CA SER A 41 1.89 6.25 -15.59
C SER A 41 2.52 6.24 -14.20
N LEU A 42 1.79 5.79 -13.17
CA LEU A 42 2.30 5.64 -11.80
C LEU A 42 3.30 4.48 -11.65
N LEU A 43 3.09 3.38 -12.39
CA LEU A 43 3.97 2.21 -12.37
C LEU A 43 5.15 2.29 -13.34
N ALA A 44 5.20 3.35 -14.16
CA ALA A 44 6.26 3.58 -15.12
C ALA A 44 7.61 3.83 -14.43
N ARG A 45 8.71 3.58 -15.15
CA ARG A 45 10.04 3.97 -14.68
C ARG A 45 10.17 5.48 -14.78
N ARG A 46 10.97 6.09 -13.89
CA ARG A 46 11.22 7.54 -13.89
C ARG A 46 11.73 8.12 -15.22
N GLN A 47 12.32 7.28 -16.07
CA GLN A 47 12.89 7.66 -17.36
C GLN A 47 11.85 7.62 -18.50
N ASP A 48 10.68 7.02 -18.25
CA ASP A 48 9.65 6.86 -19.27
C ASP A 48 8.90 8.18 -19.51
N LYS A 49 8.57 8.48 -20.77
CA LYS A 49 7.90 9.73 -21.16
C LYS A 49 6.52 9.92 -20.53
N HIS A 50 5.87 8.83 -20.13
CA HIS A 50 4.57 8.83 -19.49
C HIS A 50 4.66 8.66 -17.97
N PHE A 51 5.84 8.82 -17.36
CA PHE A 51 6.00 8.74 -15.91
C PHE A 51 5.21 9.85 -15.21
N LYS A 52 4.42 9.46 -14.20
CA LYS A 52 3.76 10.38 -13.28
C LYS A 52 4.23 10.06 -11.85
N ALA A 53 4.66 11.10 -11.13
CA ALA A 53 4.96 10.95 -9.71
C ALA A 53 3.70 10.58 -8.93
N CYS A 54 3.78 9.52 -8.15
CA CYS A 54 2.70 9.08 -7.28
C CYS A 54 2.66 9.98 -6.04
N SER A 55 1.52 10.59 -5.75
CA SER A 55 1.36 11.37 -4.53
C SER A 55 1.23 10.45 -3.31
N TYR A 56 1.47 11.00 -2.11
CA TYR A 56 1.20 10.28 -0.86
C TYR A 56 -0.30 9.95 -0.71
N GLU A 57 -1.18 10.77 -1.28
CA GLU A 57 -2.62 10.53 -1.32
C GLU A 57 -2.95 9.33 -2.22
N GLU A 58 -2.43 9.29 -3.46
CA GLU A 58 -2.61 8.17 -4.38
C GLU A 58 -2.09 6.85 -3.78
N LEU A 59 -0.96 6.89 -3.07
CA LEU A 59 -0.44 5.71 -2.36
C LEU A 59 -1.31 5.34 -1.15
N GLY A 60 -1.79 6.33 -0.40
CA GLY A 60 -2.65 6.11 0.76
C GLY A 60 -3.96 5.42 0.40
N VAL A 61 -4.62 5.93 -0.65
CA VAL A 61 -5.84 5.35 -1.24
C VAL A 61 -5.60 3.93 -1.74
N PHE A 62 -4.49 3.69 -2.46
CA PHE A 62 -4.13 2.33 -2.88
C PHE A 62 -4.03 1.37 -1.68
N LEU A 63 -3.38 1.79 -0.60
CA LEU A 63 -3.20 0.94 0.58
C LEU A 63 -4.51 0.69 1.34
N ASP A 64 -5.42 1.66 1.40
CA ASP A 64 -6.77 1.47 1.95
C ASP A 64 -7.58 0.51 1.07
N GLY A 65 -7.57 0.75 -0.24
CA GLY A 65 -8.19 -0.13 -1.21
C GLY A 65 -7.63 -1.56 -1.19
N LEU A 66 -6.33 -1.72 -0.91
CA LEU A 66 -5.70 -3.03 -0.75
C LEU A 66 -6.20 -3.76 0.50
N VAL A 67 -6.40 -3.04 1.62
CA VAL A 67 -7.04 -3.59 2.83
C VAL A 67 -8.46 -4.05 2.49
N SER A 68 -9.23 -3.19 1.84
CA SER A 68 -10.60 -3.47 1.40
C SER A 68 -10.68 -4.67 0.46
N LEU A 69 -9.74 -4.79 -0.48
CA LEU A 69 -9.67 -5.87 -1.47
C LEU A 69 -9.34 -7.22 -0.84
N LYS A 70 -8.33 -7.27 0.05
CA LYS A 70 -7.82 -8.56 0.59
C LYS A 70 -8.63 -9.08 1.78
N ARG A 71 -9.07 -8.20 2.67
CA ARG A 71 -9.83 -8.58 3.87
C ARG A 71 -11.34 -8.54 3.65
N GLY A 72 -11.80 -7.78 2.67
CA GLY A 72 -13.22 -7.45 2.48
C GLY A 72 -13.68 -6.24 3.30
N PRO A 73 -14.91 -5.75 3.07
CA PRO A 73 -15.43 -4.56 3.73
C PRO A 73 -15.53 -4.77 5.24
N SER A 74 -14.92 -3.86 6.00
CA SER A 74 -15.06 -3.85 7.46
C SER A 74 -16.51 -3.52 7.84
N PRO A 75 -17.14 -4.26 8.77
CA PRO A 75 -18.49 -3.94 9.27
C PRO A 75 -18.53 -2.60 10.01
N LYS A 76 -17.37 -2.09 10.45
CA LYS A 76 -17.19 -0.70 10.87
C LYS A 76 -16.63 0.06 9.68
N LYS A 77 -17.49 0.85 9.00
CA LYS A 77 -17.01 1.99 8.20
C LYS A 77 -16.23 2.87 9.16
N GLU A 78 -14.92 2.91 9.01
CA GLU A 78 -14.14 3.92 9.71
C GLU A 78 -14.61 5.27 9.16
N GLU A 79 -15.02 6.17 10.06
CA GLU A 79 -15.30 7.57 9.73
C GLU A 79 -14.14 8.15 8.91
N PRO A 80 -14.39 9.15 8.04
CA PRO A 80 -13.35 9.75 7.21
C PRO A 80 -12.20 10.17 8.13
N LYS A 81 -11.14 9.35 8.16
CA LYS A 81 -9.97 9.62 8.96
C LYS A 81 -9.43 10.93 8.43
N GLU A 82 -9.24 11.91 9.34
CA GLU A 82 -8.46 13.10 9.07
C GLU A 82 -7.25 12.70 8.23
N ALA A 83 -6.87 13.53 7.24
CA ALA A 83 -5.79 13.24 6.31
C ALA A 83 -4.46 13.04 7.06
N LEU A 84 -4.26 11.85 7.63
CA LEU A 84 -3.06 11.45 8.32
C LEU A 84 -2.00 11.36 7.23
N SER A 85 -1.01 12.24 7.33
CA SER A 85 0.17 12.20 6.47
C SER A 85 0.71 10.77 6.45
N LEU A 86 0.80 10.20 5.25
CA LEU A 86 1.21 8.81 5.07
C LEU A 86 2.65 8.63 5.57
N SER A 87 2.81 7.93 6.70
CA SER A 87 4.09 7.61 7.32
C SER A 87 4.47 6.14 7.10
N ASN A 88 5.75 5.78 7.27
CA ASN A 88 6.21 4.40 7.17
C ASN A 88 5.45 3.45 8.12
N ASN A 89 5.16 3.91 9.34
CA ASN A 89 4.39 3.14 10.32
C ASN A 89 2.95 2.91 9.86
N LEU A 90 2.33 3.93 9.24
CA LEU A 90 0.99 3.78 8.70
C LEU A 90 0.97 2.83 7.49
N ILE A 91 1.96 2.89 6.60
CA ILE A 91 2.11 1.93 5.49
C ILE A 91 2.24 0.51 6.03
N LEU A 92 3.14 0.28 7.00
CA LEU A 92 3.33 -1.03 7.61
C LEU A 92 2.05 -1.55 8.26
N LYS A 93 1.33 -0.69 8.99
CA LYS A 93 0.04 -1.04 9.61
C LYS A 93 -1.00 -1.45 8.57
N LYS A 94 -1.14 -0.72 7.46
CA LYS A 94 -2.09 -1.07 6.38
C LYS A 94 -1.71 -2.40 5.72
N LEU A 95 -0.43 -2.62 5.43
CA LEU A 95 0.06 -3.89 4.89
C LEU A 95 -0.20 -5.08 5.83
N ARG A 96 0.04 -4.89 7.14
CA ARG A 96 -0.27 -5.90 8.16
C ARG A 96 -1.74 -6.29 8.14
N ILE A 97 -2.63 -5.31 8.09
CA ILE A 97 -4.08 -5.54 8.07
C ILE A 97 -4.49 -6.22 6.76
N ALA A 98 -3.99 -5.76 5.61
CA ALA A 98 -4.33 -6.31 4.30
C ALA A 98 -3.89 -7.77 4.15
N ALA A 99 -2.73 -8.14 4.72
CA ALA A 99 -2.20 -9.50 4.66
C ALA A 99 -2.60 -10.36 5.88
N GLU A 100 -3.47 -9.86 6.76
CA GLU A 100 -3.92 -10.53 7.99
C GLU A 100 -2.78 -11.02 8.91
N LEU A 101 -1.65 -10.31 8.89
CA LEU A 101 -0.45 -10.70 9.64
C LEU A 101 -0.59 -10.39 11.13
N LYS A 102 -0.25 -11.37 11.95
CA LYS A 102 -0.07 -11.26 13.41
C LYS A 102 1.34 -10.77 13.72
N GLU A 103 1.55 -10.33 14.96
CA GLU A 103 2.86 -9.84 15.42
C GLU A 103 3.98 -10.85 15.21
N ALA A 104 3.76 -12.12 15.57
CA ALA A 104 4.73 -13.19 15.36
C ALA A 104 5.12 -13.37 13.88
N GLU A 105 4.17 -13.20 12.96
CA GLU A 105 4.46 -13.31 11.52
C GLU A 105 5.29 -12.13 11.02
N ILE A 106 5.08 -10.93 11.57
CA ILE A 106 5.93 -9.77 11.28
C ILE A 106 7.34 -9.99 11.82
N GLU A 107 7.49 -10.47 13.05
CA GLU A 107 8.79 -10.77 13.64
C GLU A 107 9.57 -11.77 12.75
N ILE A 108 8.89 -12.82 12.25
CA ILE A 108 9.48 -13.78 11.31
C ILE A 108 9.90 -13.10 10.01
N ILE A 109 9.02 -12.31 9.37
CA ILE A 109 9.31 -11.64 8.08
C ILE A 109 10.52 -10.72 8.19
N PHE A 110 10.63 -9.94 9.27
CA PHE A 110 11.78 -9.04 9.46
C PHE A 110 13.06 -9.82 9.80
N SER A 111 12.95 -10.93 10.54
CA SER A 111 14.09 -11.80 10.83
C SER A 111 14.67 -12.45 9.56
N LEU A 112 13.85 -12.71 8.54
CA LEU A 112 14.34 -13.17 7.22
C LEU A 112 15.24 -12.16 6.51
N ALA A 113 15.20 -10.89 6.93
CA ALA A 113 16.06 -9.82 6.43
C ALA A 113 17.14 -9.40 7.45
N ASP A 114 17.42 -10.25 8.45
CA ASP A 114 18.35 -9.98 9.56
C ASP A 114 18.01 -8.73 10.39
N ILE A 115 16.71 -8.38 10.46
CA ILE A 115 16.21 -7.25 11.26
C ILE A 115 15.45 -7.79 12.48
N THR A 116 15.92 -7.43 13.67
CA THR A 116 15.21 -7.70 14.93
C THR A 116 14.37 -6.49 15.33
N LEU A 117 13.06 -6.66 15.47
CA LEU A 117 12.15 -5.62 15.94
C LEU A 117 11.86 -5.80 17.43
N SER A 118 11.88 -4.69 18.18
CA SER A 118 11.38 -4.69 19.57
C SER A 118 9.85 -4.53 19.60
N LYS A 119 9.22 -4.97 20.69
CA LYS A 119 7.77 -4.77 20.91
C LYS A 119 7.35 -3.29 20.80
N GLN A 120 8.20 -2.36 21.24
CA GLN A 120 7.94 -0.92 21.14
C GLN A 120 7.95 -0.40 19.69
N GLN A 121 8.62 -1.08 18.75
CA GLN A 121 8.64 -0.72 17.33
C GLN A 121 7.48 -1.35 16.54
N LEU A 122 6.79 -2.35 17.13
CA LEU A 122 5.63 -3.02 16.53
C LEU A 122 4.28 -2.47 17.03
N SER A 123 4.30 -1.75 18.17
CA SER A 123 3.14 -1.10 18.78
C SER A 123 2.78 0.21 18.10
#